data_AF-A0AAP8JD61-F1
#
_entry.id   AF-A0AAP8JD61-F1
#
_cell.length_a   1.000
_cell.length_b   1.000
_cell.length_c   1.000
_cell.angle_alpha   90.00
_cell.angle_beta   90.00
_cell.angle_gamma   90.00
#
_symmetry.space_group_name_H-M   'P 1'
#
loop_
_entity.id
_entity.type
_entity.pdbx_description
1 polymer ?
#
loop_
_entity_poly.entity_id
_entity_poly.type
_entity_poly.pdbx_seq_one_letter_code
_entity_poly.pdbx_strand_id
1 'polypeptide(L)' 'MNIKFNFNPAELEKKIRKEATNQLKKKTFNVSCPKCSTNVSAIVGKNTCPNCGSEIDFKLNGNL' A
#
# COMPACT_ATOMS: atom_id res chain seq x y z
N MET A 1 -23.34 11.01 34.42
CA MET A 1 -22.86 11.40 33.07
C MET A 1 -23.31 10.33 32.09
N ASN A 2 -24.15 10.65 31.10
CA ASN A 2 -24.68 9.68 30.14
C ASN A 2 -23.85 9.71 28.85
N ILE A 3 -22.79 8.89 28.77
CA ILE A 3 -21.94 8.79 27.58
C ILE A 3 -22.67 7.91 26.56
N LYS A 4 -23.20 8.52 25.49
CA LYS A 4 -23.79 7.79 24.37
C LYS A 4 -22.66 7.36 23.43
N PHE A 5 -22.21 6.11 23.55
CA PHE A 5 -21.30 5.51 22.59
C PHE A 5 -22.06 5.17 21.29
N ASN A 6 -21.97 6.05 20.30
CA ASN A 6 -22.52 5.81 18.97
C ASN A 6 -21.47 5.06 18.14
N PHE A 7 -21.37 3.75 18.33
CA PHE A 7 -20.47 2.90 17.54
C PHE A 7 -21.07 2.65 16.16
N ASN A 8 -20.50 3.30 15.14
CA ASN A 8 -20.96 3.15 13.76
C ASN A 8 -19.95 2.29 12.97
N PRO A 9 -20.22 0.98 12.76
CA PRO A 9 -19.25 0.04 12.19
C PRO A 9 -18.77 0.44 10.79
N ALA A 10 -19.64 1.05 9.98
CA ALA A 10 -19.29 1.52 8.63
C ALA A 10 -18.25 2.66 8.63
N GLU A 11 -18.28 3.55 9.63
CA GLU A 11 -17.28 4.62 9.80
C GLU A 11 -15.94 4.03 10.25
N LEU A 12 -15.99 3.00 11.10
CA LEU A 12 -14.82 2.29 11.58
C LEU A 12 -14.11 1.57 10.43
N GLU A 13 -14.85 0.84 9.60
CA GLU A 13 -14.32 0.17 8.42
C GLU A 13 -13.65 1.15 7.45
N LYS A 14 -14.27 2.32 7.19
CA LYS A 14 -13.66 3.35 6.36
C LYS A 14 -12.33 3.84 6.93
N LYS A 15 -12.26 4.09 8.24
CA LYS A 15 -11.01 4.52 8.90
C LYS A 15 -9.94 3.45 8.83
N ILE A 16 -10.29 2.19 9.12
CA ILE A 16 -9.35 1.05 9.07
C ILE A 16 -8.79 0.87 7.66
N ARG A 17 -9.65 0.88 6.63
CA ARG A 17 -9.21 0.76 5.22
C ARG A 17 -8.30 1.92 4.82
N LYS A 18 -8.62 3.15 5.25
CA LYS A 18 -7.83 4.34 4.97
C LYS A 18 -6.46 4.29 5.64
N GLU A 19 -6.39 3.88 6.90
CA GLU A 19 -5.12 3.68 7.60
C GLU A 19 -4.31 2.55 6.99
N ALA A 20 -4.93 1.40 6.71
CA ALA A 20 -4.27 0.28 6.05
C ALA A 20 -3.65 0.71 4.71
N THR A 21 -4.42 1.41 3.87
CA THR A 21 -3.93 1.95 2.59
C THR A 21 -2.76 2.92 2.79
N ASN A 22 -2.84 3.80 3.79
CA ASN A 22 -1.78 4.76 4.06
C ASN A 22 -0.49 4.08 4.56
N GLN A 23 -0.62 3.06 5.41
CA GLN A 23 0.50 2.27 5.88
C GLN A 23 1.15 1.48 4.74
N LEU A 24 0.34 0.90 3.85
CA LEU A 24 0.81 0.19 2.67
C LEU A 24 1.54 1.11 1.69
N LYS A 25 1.06 2.33 1.46
CA LYS A 25 1.75 3.32 0.60
C LYS A 25 3.12 3.75 1.13
N LYS A 26 3.27 3.82 2.46
CA LYS A 26 4.54 4.16 3.11
C LYS A 26 5.50 2.98 3.22
N LYS A 27 4.99 1.76 3.05
CA LYS A 27 5.79 0.55 3.15
C LYS A 27 6.50 0.29 1.83
N THR A 28 7.79 0.01 1.93
CA THR A 28 8.60 -0.46 0.81
C THR A 28 8.50 -1.97 0.74
N PHE A 29 8.19 -2.50 -0.45
CA PHE A 29 8.08 -3.93 -0.71
C PHE A 29 9.30 -4.35 -1.53
N ASN A 30 9.87 -5.49 -1.18
CA ASN A 30 10.91 -6.10 -1.99
C ASN A 30 10.24 -6.82 -3.15
N VAL A 31 10.40 -6.28 -4.36
CA VAL A 31 9.79 -6.83 -5.58
C VAL A 31 10.87 -7.16 -6.58
N SER A 32 10.69 -8.25 -7.32
CA SER A 32 11.61 -8.57 -8.42
C SER A 32 11.26 -7.74 -9.64
N CYS A 33 12.25 -7.07 -10.22
CA CYS A 33 12.08 -6.32 -11.46
C CYS A 33 11.82 -7.30 -12.61
N PRO A 34 10.70 -7.17 -13.37
CA PRO A 34 10.37 -8.10 -14.45
C PRO A 34 11.34 -8.06 -15.64
N LYS A 35 12.18 -7.03 -15.73
CA LYS A 35 13.16 -6.84 -16.81
C LYS A 35 14.53 -7.43 -16.52
N CYS A 36 15.04 -7.25 -15.31
CA CYS A 36 16.40 -7.65 -14.93
C CYS A 36 16.45 -8.67 -13.79
N SER A 37 15.29 -9.10 -13.28
CA SER A 37 15.12 -10.00 -12.13
C SER A 37 15.79 -9.53 -10.83
N THR A 38 16.26 -8.28 -10.78
CA THR A 38 16.88 -7.71 -9.58
C THR A 38 15.79 -7.43 -8.54
N ASN A 39 16.06 -7.82 -7.29
CA ASN A 39 15.23 -7.46 -6.15
C ASN A 39 15.41 -5.99 -5.82
N VAL A 40 14.32 -5.22 -5.89
CA VAL A 40 14.31 -3.79 -5.67
C VAL A 40 13.26 -3.44 -4.64
N SER A 41 13.60 -2.49 -3.78
CA SER A 41 12.66 -1.91 -2.82
C SER A 41 11.76 -0.92 -3.55
N ALA A 42 10.52 -1.31 -3.84
CA ALA A 42 9.53 -0.47 -4.52
C ALA A 42 8.39 -0.09 -3.58
N ILE A 43 7.86 1.12 -3.73
CA ILE A 43 6.61 1.56 -3.07
C ILE A 43 5.39 1.23 -3.94
N VAL A 44 4.19 1.37 -3.40
CA VAL A 44 2.95 1.21 -4.17
C VAL A 44 2.82 2.33 -5.20
N GLY A 45 2.66 1.97 -6.47
CA GLY A 45 2.57 2.86 -7.62
C GLY A 45 3.79 2.76 -8.53
N LYS A 46 4.11 3.86 -9.21
CA LYS A 46 5.21 3.92 -10.17
C LYS A 46 6.56 3.98 -9.46
N ASN A 47 7.45 3.08 -9.84
CA ASN A 47 8.83 3.02 -9.41
C ASN A 47 9.73 2.86 -10.63
N THR A 48 10.99 3.25 -10.49
CA THR A 48 12.00 3.02 -11.51
C THR A 48 13.01 2.04 -10.97
N CYS A 49 13.32 0.99 -11.72
CA CYS A 49 14.35 0.04 -11.33
C CYS A 49 15.71 0.75 -11.31
N PRO A 50 16.43 0.80 -10.18
CA PRO A 50 17.75 1.43 -10.12
C PRO A 50 18.83 0.65 -10.89
N ASN A 51 18.59 -0.63 -11.23
CA ASN A 51 19.55 -1.47 -11.93
C ASN A 51 19.42 -1.31 -13.46
N CYS A 52 18.22 -1.44 -14.01
CA CYS A 52 18.00 -1.40 -15.45
C CYS A 52 17.24 -0.17 -15.98
N GLY A 53 16.82 0.74 -15.10
CA GLY A 53 16.08 1.96 -15.48
C GLY A 53 14.65 1.73 -15.97
N SER A 54 14.11 0.51 -15.87
CA SER A 54 12.75 0.21 -16.33
C SER A 54 11.69 0.73 -15.33
N GLU A 55 10.59 1.28 -15.85
CA GLU A 55 9.42 1.64 -15.04
C GLU A 55 8.70 0.36 -14.57
N ILE A 56 8.49 0.27 -13.26
CA ILE A 56 7.78 -0.80 -12.57
C ILE A 56 6.57 -0.15 -11.91
N ASP A 57 5.37 -0.47 -12.39
CA ASP A 57 4.14 -0.05 -11.74
C ASP A 57 3.69 -1.14 -10.75
N PHE A 58 4.06 -0.97 -9.47
CA PHE A 58 3.73 -1.91 -8.42
C PHE A 58 2.36 -1.58 -7.82
N LYS A 59 1.31 -2.27 -8.28
CA LYS A 59 -0.03 -2.14 -7.72
C LYS A 59 -0.23 -3.16 -6.61
N LEU A 60 -0.57 -2.68 -5.41
CA LEU A 60 -1.18 -3.54 -4.40
C LEU A 60 -2.61 -3.84 -4.83
N ASN A 61 -2.86 -5.05 -5.33
CA ASN A 61 -4.21 -5.59 -5.45
C ASN A 61 -4.74 -5.92 -4.05
N GLY A 62 -5.17 -4.89 -3.34
CA GLY A 62 -5.91 -5.03 -2.09
C GLY A 62 -7.37 -5.29 -2.41
N ASN A 63 -7.81 -6.54 -2.27
CA ASN A 63 -9.20 -6.79 -1.87
C ASN A 63 -9.24 -6.51 -0.36
N LEU A 64 -9.47 -5.25 0.03
CA LEU A 64 -9.64 -4.84 1.43
C LEU A 64 -10.98 -4.13 1.64
#